data_AF-A0A950HJS7-F1
#
_entry.id   AF-A0A950HJS7-F1
#
_cell.length_a   1.000
_cell.length_b   1.000
_cell.length_c   1.000
_cell.angle_alpha   90.00
_cell.angle_beta   90.00
_cell.angle_gamma   90.00
#
_symmetry.space_group_name_H-M   'P 1'
#
loop_
_entity.id
_entity.type
_entity.pdbx_description
1 polymer ?
#
loop_
_entity_poly.entity_id
_entity_poly.type
_entity_poly.pdbx_seq_one_letter_code
_entity_poly.pdbx_strand_id
1 'polypeptide(L)'
;MGDPRDVVTNYLRGPEKTPAAIRDALDPAQRGQFEAEYRVALARAAETLDLEPVLTLVQRTWWVRAVMNLNPEMLDGVAVDVNRVTAGDESILADEDL
;
A
#
# COMPACT_ATOMS: atom_id res chain seq x y z
N MET A 1 -24.20 17.33 -16.10
CA MET A 1 -22.87 17.90 -16.36
C MET A 1 -22.18 17.97 -15.01
N GLY A 2 -21.33 16.98 -14.65
CA GLY A 2 -20.66 16.93 -13.34
C GLY A 2 -19.50 17.91 -13.26
N ASP A 3 -19.12 18.32 -12.04
CA ASP A 3 -18.02 19.27 -11.80
C ASP A 3 -16.69 18.66 -12.29
N PRO A 4 -15.84 19.36 -13.06
CA PRO A 4 -14.52 18.87 -13.45
C PRO A 4 -13.59 18.54 -12.25
N ARG A 5 -13.92 18.97 -11.02
CA ARG A 5 -13.23 18.53 -9.79
C ARG A 5 -13.64 17.13 -9.32
N ASP A 6 -14.76 16.58 -9.81
CA ASP A 6 -15.18 15.19 -9.55
C ASP A 6 -14.40 14.19 -10.41
N VAL A 7 -13.77 14.64 -11.50
CA VAL A 7 -13.06 13.75 -12.45
C VAL A 7 -11.69 13.32 -11.93
N VAL A 8 -11.16 14.00 -10.90
CA VAL A 8 -9.80 13.77 -10.37
C VAL A 8 -9.81 13.17 -8.96
N THR A 9 -10.97 13.05 -8.31
CA THR A 9 -11.06 12.51 -6.95
C THR A 9 -11.42 11.02 -6.95
N ASN A 10 -10.38 10.20 -7.13
CA ASN A 10 -10.19 8.90 -6.47
C ASN A 10 -10.98 7.66 -6.98
N TYR A 11 -10.38 6.92 -7.93
CA TYR A 11 -10.77 5.54 -8.28
C TYR A 11 -10.26 4.48 -7.28
N LEU A 12 -9.53 4.84 -6.23
CA LEU A 12 -9.02 3.87 -5.25
C LEU A 12 -9.94 3.79 -4.03
N ARG A 13 -10.52 2.61 -3.81
CA ARG A 13 -11.19 2.28 -2.55
C ARG A 13 -10.12 2.10 -1.47
N GLY A 14 -9.70 3.20 -0.84
CA GLY A 14 -8.81 3.16 0.31
C GLY A 14 -9.59 3.11 1.63
N PRO A 15 -9.16 2.31 2.62
CA PRO A 15 -9.76 2.39 3.95
C PRO A 15 -9.35 3.71 4.63
N GLU A 16 -10.01 4.06 5.74
CA GLU A 16 -9.50 5.11 6.61
C GLU A 16 -8.08 4.79 7.09
N LYS A 17 -7.26 5.82 7.34
CA LYS A 17 -5.89 5.67 7.87
C LYS A 17 -5.88 5.38 9.38
N THR A 18 -6.75 4.47 9.82
CA THR A 18 -6.85 4.01 11.19
C THR A 18 -6.39 2.54 11.26
N PRO A 19 -5.75 2.11 12.37
CA PRO A 19 -5.31 0.73 12.51
C PRO A 19 -6.44 -0.29 12.34
N ALA A 20 -7.64 0.01 12.83
CA ALA A 20 -8.80 -0.87 12.73
C ALA A 20 -9.28 -1.01 11.27
N ALA A 21 -9.48 0.11 10.56
CA ALA A 21 -9.93 0.07 9.17
C ALA A 21 -8.90 -0.59 8.24
N ILE A 22 -7.60 -0.33 8.48
CA ILE A 22 -6.52 -0.99 7.77
C ILE A 22 -6.56 -2.51 8.03
N ARG A 23 -6.68 -2.94 9.29
CA ARG A 23 -6.75 -4.37 9.63
C ARG A 23 -7.89 -5.08 8.90
N ASP A 24 -9.08 -4.51 8.92
CA ASP A 24 -10.27 -5.14 8.34
C ASP A 24 -10.16 -5.26 6.82
N ALA A 25 -9.43 -4.34 6.19
CA ALA A 25 -9.15 -4.33 4.76
C ALA A 25 -8.04 -5.31 4.30
N LEU A 26 -7.24 -5.89 5.20
CA LEU A 26 -6.18 -6.84 4.87
C LEU A 26 -6.70 -8.28 4.75
N ASP A 27 -5.96 -9.15 4.06
CA ASP A 27 -6.20 -10.61 4.07
C ASP A 27 -5.76 -11.25 5.40
N PRO A 28 -6.17 -12.50 5.72
CA PRO A 28 -5.83 -13.13 7.00
C PRO A 28 -4.33 -13.25 7.31
N ALA A 29 -3.47 -13.49 6.30
CA ALA A 29 -2.04 -13.60 6.51
C ALA A 29 -1.43 -12.22 6.79
N GLN A 30 -1.82 -11.21 6.02
CA GLN A 30 -1.43 -9.83 6.22
C GLN A 30 -1.91 -9.25 7.54
N ARG A 31 -3.13 -9.59 7.99
CA ARG A 31 -3.66 -9.18 9.30
C ARG A 31 -2.76 -9.64 10.44
N GLY A 32 -2.34 -10.91 10.42
CA GLY A 32 -1.47 -11.45 11.46
C GLY A 32 -0.13 -10.71 11.54
N GLN A 33 0.47 -10.42 10.39
CA GLN A 33 1.71 -9.65 10.32
C GLN A 33 1.51 -8.20 10.79
N PHE A 34 0.46 -7.52 10.32
CA PHE A 34 0.14 -6.16 10.73
C PHE A 34 -0.04 -6.04 12.25
N GLU A 35 -0.81 -6.94 12.86
CA GLU A 35 -1.04 -6.90 14.31
C GLU A 35 0.24 -7.14 15.10
N ALA A 36 1.13 -8.02 14.64
CA ALA A 36 2.41 -8.27 15.29
C ALA A 36 3.32 -7.04 15.24
N GLU A 37 3.51 -6.45 14.04
CA GLU A 37 4.33 -5.25 13.86
C GLU A 37 3.76 -4.05 14.62
N TYR A 38 2.43 -3.88 14.62
CA TYR A 38 1.75 -2.80 15.33
C TYR A 38 1.94 -2.91 16.85
N ARG A 39 1.84 -4.12 17.42
CA ARG A 39 2.11 -4.35 18.86
C ARG A 39 3.56 -4.06 19.23
N VAL A 40 4.52 -4.46 18.39
CA VAL A 40 5.95 -4.15 18.62
C VAL A 40 6.20 -2.64 18.58
N ALA A 41 5.64 -1.94 17.58
CA ALA A 41 5.79 -0.50 17.47
C ALA A 41 5.16 0.25 18.65
N LEU A 42 3.99 -0.19 19.14
CA LEU A 42 3.36 0.38 20.34
C LEU A 42 4.17 0.14 21.62
N ALA A 43 4.74 -1.05 21.80
CA ALA A 43 5.60 -1.35 22.94
C ALA A 43 6.82 -0.41 22.97
N ARG A 44 7.49 -0.26 21.82
CA ARG A 44 8.61 0.67 21.68
C ARG A 44 8.19 2.12 21.93
N ALA A 45 7.06 2.56 21.39
CA ALA A 45 6.54 3.91 21.60
C ALA A 45 6.22 4.18 23.07
N ALA A 46 5.73 3.19 23.81
CA ALA A 46 5.48 3.31 25.24
C ALA A 46 6.78 3.50 26.05
N GLU A 47 7.88 2.87 25.62
CA GLU A 47 9.20 3.02 26.24
C GLU A 47 9.87 4.35 25.92
N THR A 48 9.78 4.80 24.65
CA THR A 48 10.51 5.97 24.17
C THR A 48 9.68 7.26 24.14
N LEU A 49 8.37 7.15 24.38
CA LEU A 49 7.38 8.22 24.21
C LEU A 49 7.36 8.82 22.79
N ASP A 50 7.77 8.03 21.79
CA ASP A 50 7.81 8.42 20.39
C ASP A 50 6.83 7.58 19.57
N LEU A 51 5.79 8.25 19.04
CA LEU A 51 4.74 7.63 18.22
C LEU A 51 5.04 7.67 16.72
N GLU A 52 6.09 8.37 16.27
CA GLU A 52 6.43 8.45 14.85
C GLU A 52 6.52 7.06 14.19
N PRO A 53 7.18 6.05 14.80
CA PRO A 53 7.30 4.73 14.17
C PRO A 53 5.94 4.05 13.97
N VAL A 54 5.01 4.24 14.91
CA VAL A 54 3.64 3.70 14.82
C VAL A 54 2.87 4.39 13.69
N LEU A 55 2.96 5.72 13.62
CA LEU A 55 2.27 6.50 12.59
C LEU A 55 2.81 6.20 11.19
N THR A 56 4.12 6.06 11.04
CA THR A 56 4.76 5.69 9.78
C THR A 56 4.36 4.28 9.35
N LEU A 57 4.38 3.31 10.28
CA LEU A 57 3.93 1.94 10.01
C LEU A 57 2.49 1.90 9.49
N VAL A 58 1.56 2.59 10.16
CA VAL A 58 0.14 2.60 9.82
C VAL A 58 -0.11 3.37 8.52
N GLN A 59 0.40 4.59 8.39
CA GLN A 59 0.01 5.50 7.32
C GLN A 59 0.77 5.28 6.02
N ARG A 60 2.04 4.85 6.09
CA ARG A 60 2.91 4.73 4.91
C ARG A 60 3.07 3.30 4.43
N THR A 61 3.16 2.34 5.34
CA THR A 61 3.41 0.94 4.98
C THR A 61 2.11 0.17 4.80
N TRP A 62 1.29 0.09 5.84
CA TRP A 62 0.15 -0.82 5.86
C TRP A 62 -1.10 -0.25 5.18
N TRP A 63 -1.28 1.07 5.16
CA TRP A 63 -2.37 1.68 4.40
C TRP A 63 -2.25 1.39 2.90
N VAL A 64 -1.06 1.47 2.30
CA VAL A 64 -0.85 1.16 0.88
C VAL A 64 -1.17 -0.30 0.58
N ARG A 65 -0.76 -1.23 1.46
CA ARG A 65 -1.10 -2.66 1.32
C ARG A 65 -2.60 -2.89 1.40
N ALA A 66 -3.28 -2.21 2.31
CA ALA A 66 -4.74 -2.30 2.44
C ALA A 66 -5.46 -1.73 1.21
N VAL A 67 -4.96 -0.63 0.63
CA VAL A 67 -5.44 -0.11 -0.66
C VAL A 67 -5.26 -1.18 -1.75
N MET A 68 -4.08 -1.80 -1.88
CA MET A 68 -3.86 -2.86 -2.88
C MET A 68 -4.80 -4.06 -2.69
N ASN A 69 -5.07 -4.46 -1.44
CA ASN A 69 -5.95 -5.58 -1.15
C ASN A 69 -7.44 -5.29 -1.46
N LEU A 70 -7.87 -4.03 -1.33
CA LEU A 70 -9.24 -3.61 -1.67
C LEU A 70 -9.46 -3.35 -3.17
N ASN A 71 -8.38 -3.21 -3.94
CA ASN A 71 -8.41 -2.87 -5.37
C ASN A 71 -7.55 -3.90 -6.15
N PRO A 72 -7.96 -5.19 -6.18
CA PRO A 72 -7.18 -6.25 -6.83
C PRO A 72 -6.93 -6.00 -8.32
N GLU A 73 -7.80 -5.23 -8.99
CA GLU A 73 -7.63 -4.79 -10.38
C GLU A 73 -6.34 -3.99 -10.62
N MET A 74 -5.76 -3.36 -9.59
CA MET A 74 -4.46 -2.70 -9.71
C MET A 74 -3.31 -3.70 -9.84
N LEU A 75 -3.46 -4.92 -9.32
CA LEU A 75 -2.42 -5.94 -9.36
C LEU A 75 -2.31 -6.58 -10.75
N ASP A 76 -3.38 -6.56 -11.54
CA ASP A 76 -3.40 -7.12 -12.91
C ASP A 76 -2.46 -6.35 -13.84
N GLY A 77 -2.34 -5.02 -13.69
CA GLY A 77 -1.38 -4.21 -14.45
C GLY A 77 0.09 -4.50 -14.08
N VAL A 78 0.37 -4.71 -12.79
CA VAL A 78 1.72 -4.97 -12.27
C VAL A 78 2.20 -6.38 -12.61
N ALA A 79 1.30 -7.37 -12.64
CA ALA A 79 1.63 -8.75 -13.00
C ALA A 79 2.10 -8.87 -14.46
N VAL A 80 1.54 -8.07 -15.38
CA VAL A 80 1.98 -8.02 -16.78
C VAL A 80 3.42 -7.50 -16.88
N ASP A 81 3.76 -6.44 -16.15
CA ASP A 81 5.11 -5.84 -16.17
C ASP A 81 6.15 -6.73 -15.48
N VAL A 82 5.80 -7.35 -14.35
CA VAL A 82 6.69 -8.31 -13.66
C VAL A 82 6.97 -9.52 -14.56
N ASN A 83 5.97 -10.05 -15.28
CA ASN A 83 6.19 -11.19 -16.15
C ASN A 83 7.10 -10.84 -17.34
N ARG A 84 7.09 -9.60 -17.83
CA ARG A 84 7.98 -9.12 -18.90
C ARG A 84 9.42 -8.94 -18.42
N VAL A 85 9.62 -8.40 -17.21
CA VAL A 85 10.93 -8.30 -16.57
C VAL A 85 11.50 -9.68 -16.24
N THR A 86 10.67 -10.60 -15.75
CA THR A 86 11.09 -11.98 -15.41
C THR A 86 11.34 -12.82 -16.66
N ALA A 87 10.69 -12.50 -17.79
CA ALA A 87 10.96 -13.09 -19.10
C ALA A 87 12.23 -12.53 -19.79
N GLY A 88 12.94 -11.59 -19.15
CA GLY A 88 14.24 -11.11 -19.65
C GLY A 88 14.13 -10.19 -20.87
N ASP A 89 13.09 -9.37 -20.96
CA ASP A 89 12.97 -8.37 -22.03
C ASP A 89 13.77 -7.10 -21.63
N GLU A 90 15.07 -7.08 -21.97
CA GLU A 90 16.02 -6.00 -21.65
C GLU A 90 15.81 -4.70 -22.47
N SER A 91 14.68 -4.54 -23.19
CA SER A 91 14.45 -3.39 -24.06
C SER A 91 14.22 -2.05 -23.33
N ILE A 92 14.29 -2.00 -21.99
CA ILE A 92 14.05 -0.77 -21.19
C ILE A 92 15.29 0.15 -21.13
N LEU A 93 16.49 -0.33 -21.52
CA LEU A 93 17.72 0.49 -21.54
C LEU A 93 18.08 1.07 -22.91
N ALA A 94 17.21 0.92 -23.92
CA ALA A 94 17.47 1.41 -25.27
C ALA A 94 16.45 2.45 -25.70
N ASP A 95 16.32 3.54 -24.94
CA ASP A 95 15.79 4.82 -25.47
C ASP A 95 16.50 6.02 -24.81
N GLU A 96 17.79 5.88 -24.51
CA GLU A 96 18.70 7.03 -24.39
C GLU A 96 19.65 7.02 -25.58
N ASP A 97 19.13 7.37 -26.76
CA ASP A 97 19.98 7.90 -27.83
C ASP A 97 19.19 8.93 -28.66
N LEU A 98 19.61 10.20 -28.47
CA LEU A 98 19.33 11.47 -29.16
C LEU A 98 18.23 12.42 -28.65
#